data_AF-A0A953XNR2-F1
#
_entry.id   AF-A0A953XNR2-F1
#
_cell.length_a   1.000
_cell.length_b   1.000
_cell.length_c   1.000
_cell.angle_alpha   90.00
_cell.angle_beta   90.00
_cell.angle_gamma   90.00
#
_symmetry.space_group_name_H-M   'P 1'
#
loop_
_entity.id
_entity.type
_entity.pdbx_description
1 polymer ?
#
loop_
_entity_poly.entity_id
_entity_poly.type
_entity_poly.pdbx_seq_one_letter_code
_entity_poly.pdbx_strand_id
1 'polypeptide(L)'
;MDYRKHRPWIISIGAFAIFAVSLWFSAPHTGEHENDVTPAPVACGNTTGSFVPVPKANSGFKPIEPAETDTATEPDLPDHVPEPKDKPKYADTPIDELKSVISKAIEDNDVETIRAAYLELQVRGEQGLKSAVDLTEDLFKAYGYGDGADGKVGLEPWGKLESYLSIFTPELIRYAVFKTDSALPGMLFVQEIASTPGFSDDERIEIAGDALLFDDKRSQASWMKQSAGYALMLLPSRESVAYARKYLESVNDPENWPPRHSCVWVIARMAEQDDWEFIARVARNDPHEKVRETAEYHLKASSITEEGLYVMELDPDSAAAAAGVQLGDVILTAAGRLVEYTEDIEGLTPPVVITLLRDGALVDLTVGDGDMGIKGMHVPPAFLK
;
A
#
# COMPACT_ATOMS: atom_id res chain seq x y z
N MET A 1 -26.10 -34.24 12.53
CA MET A 1 -24.77 -33.63 12.73
C MET A 1 -24.40 -33.01 11.40
N ASP A 2 -24.68 -31.71 11.25
CA ASP A 2 -24.57 -30.97 10.00
C ASP A 2 -23.83 -29.66 10.31
N TYR A 3 -22.60 -29.53 9.79
CA TYR A 3 -21.63 -28.47 10.09
C TYR A 3 -21.46 -27.54 8.87
N ARG A 4 -22.55 -27.20 8.18
CA ARG A 4 -22.57 -26.18 7.13
C ARG A 4 -23.75 -25.23 7.32
N LYS A 5 -23.59 -24.23 8.19
CA LYS A 5 -24.35 -22.98 8.18
C LYS A 5 -23.66 -21.99 9.11
N HIS A 6 -23.46 -20.76 8.62
CA HIS A 6 -22.85 -19.59 9.26
C HIS A 6 -21.35 -19.39 9.03
N ARG A 7 -21.00 -18.90 7.83
CA ARG A 7 -20.02 -17.81 7.71
C ARG A 7 -20.78 -16.57 7.22
N PRO A 8 -20.84 -15.47 7.98
CA PRO A 8 -21.45 -14.24 7.50
C PRO A 8 -20.57 -13.62 6.40
N TRP A 9 -21.23 -13.07 5.39
CA TRP A 9 -20.61 -12.23 4.37
C TRP A 9 -20.01 -10.99 5.05
N ILE A 10 -18.70 -10.98 5.26
CA ILE A 10 -17.95 -9.75 5.50
C ILE A 10 -17.70 -9.17 4.10
N ILE A 11 -18.50 -8.18 3.74
CA ILE A 11 -18.31 -7.37 2.54
C ILE A 11 -17.00 -6.59 2.69
N SER A 12 -16.20 -6.56 1.63
CA SER A 12 -14.90 -5.90 1.48
C SER A 12 -14.96 -4.38 1.68
N ILE A 13 -15.14 -3.92 2.92
CA ILE A 13 -15.01 -2.48 3.27
C ILE A 13 -13.55 -2.01 3.12
N GLY A 14 -12.57 -2.93 3.24
CA GLY A 14 -11.14 -2.63 3.13
C GLY A 14 -10.74 -2.06 1.76
N ALA A 15 -11.25 -2.61 0.64
CA ALA A 15 -10.94 -2.11 -0.70
C ALA A 15 -11.53 -0.70 -0.95
N PHE A 16 -12.64 -0.37 -0.28
CA PHE A 16 -13.39 0.87 -0.47
C PHE A 16 -12.67 2.10 0.09
N ALA A 17 -12.00 1.96 1.24
CA ALA A 17 -11.18 3.04 1.82
C ALA A 17 -9.90 3.31 1.00
N ILE A 18 -9.35 2.27 0.36
CA ILE A 18 -8.09 2.32 -0.41
C ILE A 18 -8.24 3.18 -1.69
N PHE A 19 -9.40 3.15 -2.34
CA PHE A 19 -9.66 3.93 -3.57
C PHE A 19 -9.75 5.43 -3.30
N ALA A 20 -10.36 5.85 -2.19
CA ALA A 20 -10.49 7.25 -1.81
C ALA A 20 -9.14 7.91 -1.44
N VAL A 21 -8.27 7.16 -0.74
CA VAL A 21 -6.93 7.65 -0.35
C VAL A 21 -6.04 7.85 -1.58
N SER A 22 -6.08 6.94 -2.56
CA SER A 22 -5.23 6.99 -3.76
C SER A 22 -5.59 8.13 -4.72
N LEU A 23 -6.89 8.45 -4.86
CA LEU A 23 -7.35 9.58 -5.68
C LEU A 23 -6.96 10.94 -5.08
N TRP A 24 -6.84 11.04 -3.75
CA TRP A 24 -6.55 12.31 -3.08
C TRP A 24 -5.07 12.72 -3.19
N PHE A 25 -4.14 11.76 -3.23
CA PHE A 25 -2.70 12.04 -3.43
C PHE A 25 -2.31 12.42 -4.87
N SER A 26 -3.23 12.27 -5.83
CA SER A 26 -2.93 12.35 -7.27
C SER A 26 -3.50 13.59 -7.95
N ALA A 27 -4.15 14.48 -7.21
CA ALA A 27 -4.63 15.74 -7.76
C ALA A 27 -3.42 16.63 -8.15
N PRO A 28 -3.28 17.03 -9.43
CA PRO A 28 -2.21 17.95 -9.81
C PRO A 28 -2.39 19.28 -9.06
N HIS A 29 -1.32 19.75 -8.41
CA HIS A 29 -1.26 21.12 -7.90
C HIS A 29 -1.40 22.07 -9.09
N THR A 30 -2.59 22.65 -9.25
CA THR A 30 -2.79 23.81 -10.13
C THR A 30 -1.98 24.96 -9.54
N GLY A 31 -0.86 25.28 -10.17
CA GLY A 31 0.02 26.36 -9.75
C GLY A 31 -0.72 27.69 -9.71
N GLU A 32 -0.75 28.30 -8.52
CA GLU A 32 -1.06 29.70 -8.35
C GLU A 32 0.22 30.55 -8.35
N HIS A 33 0.06 31.75 -8.91
CA HIS A 33 1.09 32.70 -9.32
C HIS A 33 2.12 33.09 -8.25
N GLU A 34 3.39 33.13 -8.69
CA GLU A 34 4.49 33.85 -8.04
C GLU A 34 4.10 35.33 -7.79
N ASN A 35 4.13 35.74 -6.53
CA ASN A 35 4.33 37.14 -6.17
C ASN A 35 5.77 37.32 -5.68
N ASP A 36 6.50 38.06 -6.48
CA ASP A 36 7.90 38.44 -6.36
C ASP A 36 8.10 39.37 -5.14
N VAL A 37 8.78 38.88 -4.10
CA VAL A 37 9.31 39.73 -3.01
C VAL A 37 10.75 39.29 -2.70
N THR A 38 11.70 40.05 -3.22
CA THR A 38 13.13 39.97 -2.88
C THR A 38 13.39 40.28 -1.41
N PRO A 39 14.18 39.48 -0.67
CA PRO A 39 14.79 39.91 0.58
C PRO A 39 16.22 40.43 0.38
N ALA A 40 16.56 41.45 1.17
CA ALA A 40 17.88 42.09 1.25
C ALA A 40 18.96 41.17 1.88
N PRO A 41 20.26 41.43 1.65
CA PRO A 41 21.33 40.51 2.04
C PRO A 41 21.65 40.61 3.54
N VAL A 42 21.70 39.45 4.21
CA VAL A 42 22.21 39.32 5.59
C VAL A 42 23.68 38.95 5.55
N ALA A 43 24.50 39.73 6.28
CA ALA A 43 25.93 39.55 6.41
C ALA A 43 26.28 38.28 7.21
N CYS A 44 27.13 37.42 6.65
CA CYS A 44 27.73 36.28 7.35
C CYS A 44 28.93 36.72 8.18
N GLY A 45 28.84 36.57 9.51
CA GLY A 45 29.96 36.68 10.44
C GLY A 45 30.65 35.33 10.63
N ASN A 46 31.97 35.30 10.40
CA ASN A 46 32.84 34.14 10.61
C ASN A 46 32.95 33.79 12.10
N THR A 47 32.71 32.52 12.45
CA THR A 47 33.18 31.92 13.70
C THR A 47 34.00 30.67 13.40
N THR A 48 35.29 30.76 13.69
CA THR A 48 36.26 29.66 13.62
C THR A 48 36.08 28.73 14.82
N GLY A 49 35.56 27.53 14.59
CA GLY A 49 35.50 26.44 15.57
C GLY A 49 36.55 25.37 15.26
N SER A 50 37.39 25.09 16.25
CA SER A 50 38.51 24.14 16.19
C SER A 50 38.05 22.70 15.96
N PHE A 51 38.68 22.03 14.98
CA PHE A 51 38.51 20.60 14.71
C PHE A 51 39.18 19.74 15.81
N VAL A 52 38.42 18.82 16.40
CA VAL A 52 38.93 17.71 17.20
C VAL A 52 39.02 16.47 16.29
N PRO A 53 40.16 15.75 16.23
CA PRO A 53 40.27 14.56 15.42
C PRO A 53 39.49 13.38 16.02
N VAL A 54 38.63 12.77 15.21
CA VAL A 54 37.90 11.53 15.52
C VAL A 54 38.89 10.36 15.56
N PRO A 55 38.82 9.45 16.56
CA PRO A 55 39.67 8.26 16.59
C PRO A 55 39.24 7.28 15.49
N LYS A 56 40.22 6.75 14.75
CA LYS A 56 40.02 5.71 13.75
C LYS A 56 39.45 4.45 14.43
N ALA A 57 38.20 4.13 14.13
CA ALA A 57 37.63 2.83 14.45
C ALA A 57 38.27 1.76 13.56
N ASN A 58 38.94 0.78 14.17
CA ASN A 58 39.32 -0.46 13.51
C ASN A 58 38.05 -1.26 13.22
N SER A 59 37.51 -1.16 12.01
CA SER A 59 36.47 -2.07 11.53
C SER A 59 37.13 -3.41 11.16
N GLY A 60 37.17 -4.32 12.14
CA GLY A 60 37.44 -5.75 11.91
C GLY A 60 36.27 -6.44 11.19
N PHE A 61 35.71 -5.80 10.17
CA PHE A 61 34.62 -6.35 9.37
C PHE A 61 35.23 -7.35 8.38
N LYS A 62 35.03 -8.65 8.64
CA LYS A 62 35.24 -9.66 7.61
C LYS A 62 34.14 -9.46 6.56
N PRO A 63 34.48 -9.29 5.27
CA PRO A 63 33.50 -9.34 4.20
C PRO A 63 32.70 -10.64 4.32
N ILE A 64 31.38 -10.54 4.28
CA ILE A 64 30.53 -11.71 4.05
C ILE A 64 30.88 -12.16 2.63
N GLU A 65 31.45 -13.36 2.50
CA GLU A 65 31.65 -13.97 1.20
C GLU A 65 30.29 -14.03 0.50
N PRO A 66 30.18 -13.61 -0.77
CA PRO A 66 28.91 -13.69 -1.48
C PRO A 66 28.42 -15.13 -1.41
N ALA A 67 27.19 -15.30 -0.90
CA ALA A 67 26.53 -16.60 -0.91
C ALA A 67 26.63 -17.16 -2.33
N GLU A 68 27.12 -18.40 -2.42
CA GLU A 68 27.11 -19.13 -3.67
C GLU A 68 25.69 -19.02 -4.25
N THR A 69 25.61 -18.54 -5.49
CA THR A 69 24.36 -18.49 -6.24
C THR A 69 24.00 -19.93 -6.56
N ASP A 70 23.33 -20.57 -5.60
CA ASP A 70 22.63 -21.81 -5.83
C ASP A 70 21.63 -21.50 -6.94
N THR A 71 21.88 -22.07 -8.12
CA THR A 71 20.96 -21.99 -9.24
C THR A 71 19.64 -22.53 -8.75
N ALA A 72 18.68 -21.65 -8.48
CA ALA A 72 17.36 -22.02 -8.04
C ALA A 72 16.82 -23.07 -9.01
N THR A 73 16.70 -24.30 -8.51
CA THR A 73 16.02 -25.37 -9.23
C THR A 73 14.57 -24.90 -9.36
N GLU A 74 14.05 -24.94 -10.58
CA GLU A 74 12.64 -24.63 -10.89
C GLU A 74 11.75 -25.38 -9.88
N PRO A 75 10.85 -24.69 -9.14
CA PRO A 75 10.04 -25.35 -8.13
C PRO A 75 9.19 -26.44 -8.81
N ASP A 76 9.26 -27.67 -8.28
CA ASP A 76 8.41 -28.79 -8.72
C ASP A 76 6.94 -28.37 -8.58
N LEU A 77 6.30 -28.09 -9.71
CA LEU A 77 4.85 -27.89 -9.77
C LEU A 77 4.16 -29.15 -9.23
N PRO A 78 3.06 -29.02 -8.48
CA PRO A 78 2.32 -30.19 -7.99
C PRO A 78 1.93 -31.10 -9.15
N ASP A 79 2.47 -32.32 -9.15
CA ASP A 79 2.38 -33.32 -10.24
C ASP A 79 0.95 -33.69 -10.67
N HIS A 80 -0.07 -33.31 -9.91
CA HIS A 80 -1.46 -33.58 -10.29
C HIS A 80 -2.45 -32.54 -9.75
N VAL A 81 -2.76 -31.56 -10.60
CA VAL A 81 -4.10 -30.97 -10.59
C VAL A 81 -5.06 -32.01 -11.19
N PRO A 82 -6.13 -32.44 -10.49
CA PRO A 82 -7.06 -33.42 -11.02
C PRO A 82 -7.64 -32.92 -12.35
N GLU A 83 -7.45 -33.70 -13.42
CA GLU A 83 -8.00 -33.35 -14.72
C GLU A 83 -9.52 -33.17 -14.62
N PRO A 84 -10.07 -32.02 -15.09
CA PRO A 84 -11.51 -31.83 -15.12
C PRO A 84 -12.15 -32.93 -15.98
N LYS A 85 -13.19 -33.57 -15.43
CA LYS A 85 -13.86 -34.71 -16.08
C LYS A 85 -14.56 -34.36 -17.39
N ASP A 86 -14.85 -33.09 -17.59
CA ASP A 86 -15.49 -32.57 -18.80
C ASP A 86 -14.51 -31.66 -19.55
N LYS A 87 -14.45 -31.82 -20.87
CA LYS A 87 -13.68 -30.94 -21.74
C LYS A 87 -14.16 -29.48 -21.54
N PRO A 88 -13.25 -28.51 -21.31
CA PRO A 88 -13.65 -27.12 -21.19
C PRO A 88 -14.46 -26.68 -22.41
N LYS A 89 -15.53 -25.90 -22.17
CA LYS A 89 -16.51 -25.46 -23.18
C LYS A 89 -15.87 -24.85 -24.44
N TYR A 90 -14.71 -24.23 -24.29
CA TYR A 90 -14.00 -23.50 -25.35
C TYR A 90 -12.64 -24.08 -25.71
N ALA A 91 -12.34 -25.32 -25.32
CA ALA A 91 -11.02 -25.93 -25.51
C ALA A 91 -10.55 -26.03 -26.98
N ASP A 92 -11.46 -26.00 -27.95
CA ASP A 92 -11.11 -25.99 -29.39
C ASP A 92 -11.33 -24.64 -30.08
N THR A 93 -11.79 -23.62 -29.35
CA THR A 93 -12.14 -22.32 -29.92
C THR A 93 -10.87 -21.50 -30.22
N PRO A 94 -10.67 -21.02 -31.46
CA PRO A 94 -9.54 -20.14 -31.79
C PRO A 94 -9.53 -18.85 -30.96
N ILE A 95 -8.34 -18.28 -30.72
CA ILE A 95 -8.17 -17.06 -29.90
C ILE A 95 -9.03 -15.88 -30.41
N ASP A 96 -9.09 -15.64 -31.72
CA ASP A 96 -9.90 -14.54 -32.28
C ASP A 96 -11.41 -14.75 -32.09
N GLU A 97 -11.85 -16.01 -32.10
CA GLU A 97 -13.24 -16.36 -31.80
C GLU A 97 -13.52 -16.23 -30.29
N LEU A 98 -12.59 -16.62 -29.42
CA LEU A 98 -12.67 -16.38 -27.98
C LEU A 98 -12.83 -14.89 -27.64
N LYS A 99 -12.06 -14.02 -28.31
CA LYS A 99 -12.20 -12.56 -28.17
C LYS A 99 -13.62 -12.10 -28.50
N SER A 100 -14.16 -12.59 -29.63
CA SER A 100 -15.52 -12.26 -30.06
C SER A 100 -16.59 -12.77 -29.09
N VAL A 101 -16.40 -13.98 -28.52
CA VAL A 101 -17.26 -14.54 -27.49
C VAL A 101 -17.26 -13.67 -26.23
N ILE A 102 -16.08 -13.23 -25.77
CA ILE A 102 -15.95 -12.38 -24.59
C ILE A 102 -16.59 -11.02 -24.82
N SER A 103 -16.30 -10.34 -25.94
CA SER A 103 -16.90 -9.03 -26.26
C SER A 103 -18.42 -9.10 -26.28
N LYS A 104 -19.00 -10.11 -26.94
CA LYS A 104 -20.44 -10.31 -26.95
C LYS A 104 -21.01 -10.59 -25.55
N ALA A 105 -20.33 -11.44 -24.77
CA ALA A 105 -20.76 -11.76 -23.42
C ALA A 105 -20.71 -10.55 -22.47
N ILE A 106 -19.81 -9.60 -22.69
CA ILE A 106 -19.79 -8.30 -22.00
C ILE A 106 -21.05 -7.48 -22.34
N GLU A 107 -21.42 -7.40 -23.63
CA GLU A 107 -22.66 -6.71 -24.06
C GLU A 107 -23.91 -7.34 -23.44
N ASP A 108 -23.94 -8.68 -23.36
CA ASP A 108 -25.04 -9.46 -22.81
C ASP A 108 -25.00 -9.56 -21.25
N ASN A 109 -23.94 -9.05 -20.61
CA ASN A 109 -23.67 -9.16 -19.17
C ASN A 109 -23.68 -10.64 -18.67
N ASP A 110 -23.12 -11.56 -19.48
CA ASP A 110 -22.99 -12.99 -19.21
C ASP A 110 -21.63 -13.30 -18.54
N VAL A 111 -21.58 -13.10 -17.22
CA VAL A 111 -20.37 -13.26 -16.39
C VAL A 111 -19.79 -14.67 -16.48
N GLU A 112 -20.62 -15.72 -16.58
CA GLU A 112 -20.12 -17.10 -16.63
C GLU A 112 -19.46 -17.41 -17.98
N THR A 113 -20.01 -16.90 -19.09
CA THR A 113 -19.35 -17.01 -20.40
C THR A 113 -18.04 -16.22 -20.43
N ILE A 114 -18.01 -15.00 -19.88
CA ILE A 114 -16.78 -14.21 -19.78
C ILE A 114 -15.73 -15.01 -19.00
N ARG A 115 -16.07 -15.48 -17.80
CA ARG A 115 -15.15 -16.29 -16.97
C ARG A 115 -14.60 -17.50 -17.71
N ALA A 116 -15.48 -18.31 -18.31
CA ALA A 116 -15.06 -19.54 -18.98
C ALA A 116 -14.19 -19.28 -20.21
N ALA A 117 -14.54 -18.30 -21.06
CA ALA A 117 -13.77 -17.98 -22.25
C ALA A 117 -12.43 -17.30 -21.91
N TYR A 118 -12.39 -16.50 -20.85
CA TYR A 118 -11.20 -15.77 -20.43
C TYR A 118 -10.19 -16.68 -19.67
N LEU A 119 -10.67 -17.65 -18.89
CA LEU A 119 -9.81 -18.74 -18.37
C LEU A 119 -9.22 -19.57 -19.51
N GLU A 120 -10.02 -19.87 -20.53
CA GLU A 120 -9.54 -20.59 -21.71
C GLU A 120 -8.45 -19.80 -22.46
N LEU A 121 -8.56 -18.47 -22.57
CA LEU A 121 -7.49 -17.65 -23.16
C LEU A 121 -6.18 -17.78 -22.38
N GLN A 122 -6.23 -17.77 -21.05
CA GLN A 122 -5.04 -17.75 -20.19
C GLN A 122 -4.21 -19.05 -20.30
N VAL A 123 -4.84 -20.19 -20.61
CA VAL A 123 -4.14 -21.46 -20.79
C VAL A 123 -3.52 -21.65 -22.20
N ARG A 124 -3.69 -20.68 -23.12
CA ARG A 124 -3.11 -20.73 -24.50
C ARG A 124 -1.68 -20.21 -24.59
N GLY A 125 -0.96 -20.14 -23.47
CA GLY A 125 0.39 -19.61 -23.39
C GLY A 125 0.45 -18.11 -23.71
N GLU A 126 1.61 -17.64 -24.17
CA GLU A 126 1.93 -16.22 -24.29
C GLU A 126 0.94 -15.44 -25.17
N GLN A 127 0.55 -15.98 -26.33
CA GLN A 127 -0.40 -15.32 -27.23
C GLN A 127 -1.79 -15.18 -26.59
N GLY A 128 -2.19 -16.17 -25.78
CA GLY A 128 -3.42 -16.16 -25.00
C GLY A 128 -3.41 -15.10 -23.91
N LEU A 129 -2.33 -15.07 -23.12
CA LEU A 129 -2.12 -14.07 -22.06
C LEU A 129 -2.08 -12.65 -22.64
N LYS A 130 -1.37 -12.43 -23.75
CA LYS A 130 -1.38 -11.16 -24.46
C LYS A 130 -2.79 -10.75 -24.86
N SER A 131 -3.54 -11.68 -25.45
CA SER A 131 -4.92 -11.43 -25.88
C SER A 131 -5.85 -11.11 -24.71
N ALA A 132 -5.65 -11.76 -23.56
CA ALA A 132 -6.39 -11.48 -22.33
C ALA A 132 -6.07 -10.07 -21.81
N VAL A 133 -4.78 -9.67 -21.77
CA VAL A 133 -4.39 -8.29 -21.40
C VAL A 133 -4.99 -7.25 -22.35
N ASP A 134 -4.86 -7.46 -23.66
CA ASP A 134 -5.42 -6.55 -24.68
C ASP A 134 -6.94 -6.36 -24.48
N LEU A 135 -7.69 -7.46 -24.27
CA LEU A 135 -9.13 -7.42 -24.00
C LEU A 135 -9.47 -6.66 -22.71
N THR A 136 -8.67 -6.85 -21.67
CA THR A 136 -8.87 -6.18 -20.40
C THR A 136 -8.67 -4.68 -20.54
N GLU A 137 -7.64 -4.24 -21.26
CA GLU A 137 -7.49 -2.82 -21.58
C GLU A 137 -8.68 -2.25 -22.35
N ASP A 138 -9.15 -2.97 -23.37
CA ASP A 138 -10.29 -2.53 -24.19
C ASP A 138 -11.56 -2.42 -23.32
N LEU A 139 -11.77 -3.36 -22.41
CA LEU A 139 -12.84 -3.34 -21.43
C LEU A 139 -12.75 -2.11 -20.53
N PHE A 140 -11.56 -1.85 -19.98
CA PHE A 140 -11.31 -0.68 -19.15
C PHE A 140 -11.60 0.62 -19.89
N LYS A 141 -11.08 0.76 -21.13
CA LYS A 141 -11.33 1.92 -21.98
C LYS A 141 -12.83 2.11 -22.25
N ALA A 142 -13.56 1.02 -22.51
CA ALA A 142 -15.01 1.05 -22.71
C ALA A 142 -15.79 1.53 -21.47
N TYR A 143 -15.29 1.24 -20.27
CA TYR A 143 -15.83 1.74 -19.00
C TYR A 143 -15.27 3.11 -18.58
N GLY A 144 -14.46 3.76 -19.42
CA GLY A 144 -13.90 5.09 -19.16
C GLY A 144 -12.64 5.09 -18.28
N TYR A 145 -12.00 3.94 -18.07
CA TYR A 145 -10.68 3.84 -17.45
C TYR A 145 -9.60 3.92 -18.55
N GLY A 146 -8.78 4.97 -18.54
CA GLY A 146 -7.74 5.19 -19.55
C GLY A 146 -7.07 6.55 -19.44
N ASP A 147 -6.15 6.84 -20.37
CA ASP A 147 -5.29 8.03 -20.41
C ASP A 147 -6.08 9.33 -20.22
N GLY A 148 -6.15 9.81 -18.98
CA GLY A 148 -6.79 11.07 -18.63
C GLY A 148 -8.23 11.00 -18.16
N ALA A 149 -8.72 9.84 -17.68
CA ALA A 149 -9.99 9.79 -16.95
C ALA A 149 -9.94 10.78 -15.78
N ASP A 150 -10.63 11.90 -15.91
CA ASP A 150 -10.69 13.04 -15.00
C ASP A 150 -11.49 12.73 -13.72
N GLY A 151 -11.34 11.52 -13.18
CA GLY A 151 -11.91 11.05 -11.92
C GLY A 151 -13.42 10.85 -11.93
N LYS A 152 -14.08 10.94 -13.09
CA LYS A 152 -15.55 10.89 -13.22
C LYS A 152 -16.11 9.51 -13.55
N VAL A 153 -15.36 8.44 -13.34
CA VAL A 153 -15.95 7.11 -13.48
C VAL A 153 -16.92 6.92 -12.32
N GLY A 154 -18.21 6.77 -12.62
CA GLY A 154 -19.23 6.50 -11.61
C GLY A 154 -18.94 5.20 -10.87
N LEU A 155 -19.42 5.09 -9.63
CA LEU A 155 -19.24 3.90 -8.79
C LEU A 155 -19.95 2.64 -9.33
N GLU A 156 -20.97 2.80 -10.17
CA GLU A 156 -21.76 1.69 -10.71
C GLU A 156 -20.98 0.78 -11.68
N PRO A 157 -20.16 1.30 -12.62
CA PRO A 157 -19.20 0.52 -13.39
C PRO A 157 -18.25 -0.37 -12.56
N TRP A 158 -17.86 0.05 -11.35
CA TRP A 158 -16.84 -0.64 -10.57
C TRP A 158 -17.29 -2.00 -10.02
N GLY A 159 -18.52 -2.10 -9.51
CA GLY A 159 -19.03 -3.39 -8.99
C GLY A 159 -19.12 -4.48 -10.07
N LYS A 160 -19.31 -4.09 -11.34
CA LYS A 160 -19.24 -5.03 -12.47
C LYS A 160 -17.80 -5.44 -12.75
N LEU A 161 -16.86 -4.50 -12.66
CA LEU A 161 -15.45 -4.77 -12.83
C LEU A 161 -14.91 -5.77 -11.81
N GLU A 162 -15.27 -5.65 -10.52
CA GLU A 162 -14.86 -6.60 -9.46
C GLU A 162 -15.22 -8.05 -9.81
N SER A 163 -16.38 -8.26 -10.44
CA SER A 163 -16.75 -9.61 -10.89
C SER A 163 -15.81 -10.16 -11.96
N TYR A 164 -15.23 -9.29 -12.80
CA TYR A 164 -14.24 -9.65 -13.82
C TYR A 164 -12.83 -9.85 -13.24
N LEU A 165 -12.47 -9.09 -12.19
CA LEU A 165 -11.18 -9.24 -11.50
C LEU A 165 -10.99 -10.66 -10.92
N SER A 166 -12.09 -11.32 -10.53
CA SER A 166 -12.08 -12.71 -10.04
C SER A 166 -11.64 -13.76 -11.06
N ILE A 167 -11.44 -13.37 -12.32
CA ILE A 167 -11.13 -14.26 -13.45
C ILE A 167 -9.61 -14.32 -13.72
N PHE A 168 -8.84 -13.49 -13.02
CA PHE A 168 -7.41 -13.32 -13.26
C PHE A 168 -6.58 -14.41 -12.57
N THR A 169 -5.70 -15.05 -13.34
CA THR A 169 -4.72 -16.04 -12.86
C THR A 169 -3.39 -15.38 -12.51
N PRO A 170 -2.55 -16.01 -11.67
CA PRO A 170 -1.20 -15.52 -11.39
C PRO A 170 -0.37 -15.28 -12.65
N GLU A 171 -0.49 -16.16 -13.65
CA GLU A 171 0.22 -16.09 -14.91
C GLU A 171 -0.16 -14.84 -15.71
N LEU A 172 -1.46 -14.51 -15.74
CA LEU A 172 -1.92 -13.28 -16.39
C LEU A 172 -1.41 -12.04 -15.68
N ILE A 173 -1.43 -12.01 -14.35
CA ILE A 173 -0.91 -10.88 -13.58
C ILE A 173 0.58 -10.70 -13.87
N ARG A 174 1.38 -11.77 -13.76
CA ARG A 174 2.82 -11.72 -14.06
C ARG A 174 3.07 -11.28 -15.49
N TYR A 175 2.33 -11.81 -16.45
CA TYR A 175 2.46 -11.40 -17.85
C TYR A 175 2.13 -9.91 -18.02
N ALA A 176 1.04 -9.44 -17.44
CA ALA A 176 0.65 -8.03 -17.52
C ALA A 176 1.71 -7.10 -16.90
N VAL A 177 2.17 -7.41 -15.68
CA VAL A 177 3.15 -6.60 -14.94
C VAL A 177 4.51 -6.58 -15.64
N PHE A 178 5.02 -7.76 -16.04
CA PHE A 178 6.42 -7.91 -16.45
C PHE A 178 6.65 -7.98 -17.97
N LYS A 179 5.61 -8.21 -18.77
CA LYS A 179 5.75 -8.48 -20.23
C LYS A 179 4.98 -7.53 -21.13
N THR A 180 4.12 -6.66 -20.59
CA THR A 180 3.36 -5.72 -21.40
C THR A 180 3.70 -4.29 -21.04
N ASP A 181 3.71 -3.38 -22.02
CA ASP A 181 3.86 -1.92 -21.80
C ASP A 181 2.60 -1.26 -21.24
N SER A 182 1.62 -2.06 -20.86
CA SER A 182 0.33 -1.60 -20.41
C SER A 182 0.36 -1.18 -18.95
N ALA A 183 0.10 0.09 -18.69
CA ALA A 183 0.10 0.66 -17.36
C ALA A 183 -1.17 0.34 -16.55
N LEU A 184 -2.30 0.25 -17.23
CA LEU A 184 -3.63 0.13 -16.60
C LEU A 184 -3.85 -1.23 -15.92
N PRO A 185 -3.49 -2.36 -16.56
CA PRO A 185 -3.68 -3.68 -15.97
C PRO A 185 -2.70 -3.89 -14.80
N GLY A 186 -1.41 -3.55 -14.95
CA GLY A 186 -0.41 -3.73 -13.89
C GLY A 186 -0.78 -3.02 -12.57
N MET A 187 -1.32 -1.81 -12.65
CA MET A 187 -1.76 -1.04 -11.48
C MET A 187 -2.92 -1.72 -10.74
N LEU A 188 -3.93 -2.17 -11.48
CA LEU A 188 -5.13 -2.78 -10.91
C LEU A 188 -4.87 -4.21 -10.43
N PHE A 189 -4.06 -4.97 -11.16
CA PHE A 189 -3.69 -6.32 -10.75
C PHE A 189 -2.91 -6.32 -9.43
N VAL A 190 -2.01 -5.36 -9.22
CA VAL A 190 -1.24 -5.31 -7.98
C VAL A 190 -2.09 -4.84 -6.80
N GLN A 191 -3.00 -3.88 -6.99
CA GLN A 191 -3.93 -3.45 -5.94
C GLN A 191 -4.87 -4.59 -5.52
N GLU A 192 -5.32 -5.39 -6.48
CA GLU A 192 -6.23 -6.51 -6.26
C GLU A 192 -5.49 -7.80 -5.88
N ILE A 193 -4.16 -7.83 -5.94
CA ILE A 193 -3.43 -9.06 -5.66
C ILE A 193 -3.63 -9.51 -4.22
N ALA A 194 -3.86 -8.59 -3.28
CA ALA A 194 -4.15 -8.92 -1.89
C ALA A 194 -5.55 -9.52 -1.69
N SER A 195 -6.49 -9.29 -2.61
CA SER A 195 -7.90 -9.71 -2.52
C SER A 195 -8.28 -10.83 -3.50
N THR A 196 -7.49 -11.07 -4.56
CA THR A 196 -7.83 -11.99 -5.66
C THR A 196 -7.97 -13.43 -5.17
N PRO A 197 -9.13 -14.09 -5.26
CA PRO A 197 -9.28 -15.48 -4.82
C PRO A 197 -8.38 -16.45 -5.59
N GLY A 198 -7.97 -17.56 -4.96
CA GLY A 198 -7.22 -18.63 -5.63
C GLY A 198 -5.70 -18.52 -5.55
N PHE A 199 -5.18 -17.41 -5.03
CA PHE A 199 -3.76 -17.20 -4.78
C PHE A 199 -3.42 -17.53 -3.33
N SER A 200 -2.31 -18.24 -3.11
CA SER A 200 -1.68 -18.32 -1.79
C SER A 200 -1.08 -16.97 -1.41
N ASP A 201 -0.90 -16.71 -0.11
CA ASP A 201 -0.28 -15.46 0.34
C ASP A 201 1.15 -15.33 -0.19
N ASP A 202 1.92 -16.44 -0.23
CA ASP A 202 3.29 -16.47 -0.74
C ASP A 202 3.36 -16.03 -2.22
N GLU A 203 2.48 -16.53 -3.09
CA GLU A 203 2.41 -16.11 -4.50
C GLU A 203 2.09 -14.62 -4.65
N ARG A 204 1.19 -14.09 -3.80
CA ARG A 204 0.83 -12.66 -3.83
C ARG A 204 2.01 -11.79 -3.41
N ILE A 205 2.71 -12.21 -2.36
CA ILE A 205 3.89 -11.51 -1.83
C ILE A 205 5.00 -11.50 -2.88
N GLU A 206 5.28 -12.64 -3.52
CA GLU A 206 6.29 -12.75 -4.56
C GLU A 206 5.99 -11.81 -5.74
N ILE A 207 4.77 -11.85 -6.27
CA ILE A 207 4.37 -11.00 -7.40
C ILE A 207 4.43 -9.51 -7.03
N ALA A 208 3.92 -9.13 -5.86
CA ALA A 208 3.98 -7.74 -5.40
C ALA A 208 5.42 -7.29 -5.16
N GLY A 209 6.25 -8.14 -4.55
CA GLY A 209 7.67 -7.88 -4.32
C GLY A 209 8.46 -7.70 -5.62
N ASP A 210 8.24 -8.57 -6.60
CA ASP A 210 8.86 -8.47 -7.91
C ASP A 210 8.39 -7.22 -8.66
N ALA A 211 7.11 -6.87 -8.58
CA ALA A 211 6.57 -5.63 -9.16
C ALA A 211 7.18 -4.38 -8.53
N LEU A 212 7.40 -4.39 -7.20
CA LEU A 212 8.05 -3.31 -6.47
C LEU A 212 9.50 -3.12 -6.93
N LEU A 213 10.23 -4.21 -7.13
CA LEU A 213 11.64 -4.19 -7.52
C LEU A 213 11.87 -4.09 -9.03
N PHE A 214 10.81 -4.11 -9.84
CA PHE A 214 10.91 -4.09 -11.28
C PHE A 214 11.58 -2.79 -11.78
N ASP A 215 12.75 -2.91 -12.40
CA ASP A 215 13.49 -1.77 -12.96
C ASP A 215 12.93 -1.40 -14.33
N ASP A 216 11.90 -0.56 -14.29
CA ASP A 216 11.15 -0.16 -15.44
C ASP A 216 11.22 1.36 -15.65
N LYS A 217 11.64 1.75 -16.85
CA LYS A 217 11.78 3.14 -17.28
C LYS A 217 10.48 3.72 -17.82
N ARG A 218 9.39 2.95 -17.87
CA ARG A 218 8.07 3.45 -18.28
C ARG A 218 7.59 4.51 -17.29
N SER A 219 6.91 5.54 -17.80
CA SER A 219 6.42 6.68 -17.02
C SER A 219 5.45 6.29 -15.89
N GLN A 220 4.88 5.08 -15.96
CA GLN A 220 3.88 4.56 -15.03
C GLN A 220 4.46 3.62 -13.97
N ALA A 221 5.77 3.36 -14.00
CA ALA A 221 6.43 2.47 -13.06
C ALA A 221 6.31 2.93 -11.60
N SER A 222 6.26 4.25 -11.34
CA SER A 222 6.12 4.79 -9.97
C SER A 222 4.80 4.37 -9.32
N TRP A 223 3.69 4.46 -10.05
CA TRP A 223 2.37 4.04 -9.57
C TRP A 223 2.28 2.55 -9.32
N MET A 224 2.77 1.72 -10.25
CA MET A 224 2.80 0.28 -10.07
C MET A 224 3.59 -0.12 -8.81
N LYS A 225 4.74 0.52 -8.59
CA LYS A 225 5.56 0.32 -7.38
C LYS A 225 4.82 0.76 -6.12
N GLN A 226 4.07 1.86 -6.18
CA GLN A 226 3.27 2.32 -5.05
C GLN A 226 2.16 1.31 -4.71
N SER A 227 1.43 0.82 -5.71
CA SER A 227 0.44 -0.25 -5.54
C SER A 227 1.09 -1.51 -4.96
N ALA A 228 2.30 -1.85 -5.39
CA ALA A 228 3.04 -3.00 -4.89
C ALA A 228 3.40 -2.84 -3.41
N GLY A 229 3.87 -1.66 -3.01
CA GLY A 229 4.10 -1.34 -1.59
C GLY A 229 2.83 -1.48 -0.75
N TYR A 230 1.67 -1.04 -1.26
CA TYR A 230 0.39 -1.22 -0.56
C TYR A 230 -0.05 -2.68 -0.49
N ALA A 231 0.12 -3.46 -1.57
CA ALA A 231 -0.19 -4.88 -1.56
C ALA A 231 0.62 -5.63 -0.49
N LEU A 232 1.94 -5.37 -0.42
CA LEU A 232 2.81 -5.93 0.60
C LEU A 232 2.41 -5.51 2.03
N MET A 233 1.85 -4.31 2.20
CA MET A 233 1.36 -3.84 3.51
C MET A 233 0.13 -4.64 3.97
N LEU A 234 -0.72 -5.06 3.03
CA LEU A 234 -1.91 -5.89 3.30
C LEU A 234 -1.57 -7.38 3.47
N LEU A 235 -0.37 -7.80 3.05
CA LEU A 235 0.15 -9.17 3.13
C LEU A 235 1.32 -9.23 4.12
N PRO A 236 1.08 -9.08 5.43
CA PRO A 236 2.14 -8.97 6.42
C PRO A 236 2.94 -10.27 6.55
N SER A 237 4.20 -10.25 6.09
CA SER A 237 5.16 -11.35 6.24
C SER A 237 6.59 -10.81 6.35
N ARG A 238 7.54 -11.64 6.80
CA ARG A 238 8.97 -11.28 6.79
C ARG A 238 9.50 -11.10 5.36
N GLU A 239 8.92 -11.81 4.39
CA GLU A 239 9.28 -11.66 2.98
C GLU A 239 8.83 -10.30 2.42
N SER A 240 7.64 -9.82 2.78
CA SER A 240 7.17 -8.47 2.47
C SER A 240 8.13 -7.40 3.01
N VAL A 241 8.62 -7.58 4.25
CA VAL A 241 9.65 -6.69 4.85
C VAL A 241 10.94 -6.74 4.04
N ALA A 242 11.39 -7.93 3.62
CA ALA A 242 12.62 -8.09 2.85
C ALA A 242 12.54 -7.36 1.49
N TYR A 243 11.41 -7.48 0.77
CA TYR A 243 11.16 -6.75 -0.46
C TYR A 243 11.16 -5.22 -0.26
N ALA A 244 10.45 -4.74 0.78
CA ALA A 244 10.39 -3.32 1.10
C ALA A 244 11.76 -2.72 1.45
N ARG A 245 12.58 -3.43 2.24
CA ARG A 245 13.95 -3.01 2.57
C ARG A 245 14.83 -2.94 1.33
N LYS A 246 14.82 -4.00 0.51
CA LYS A 246 15.59 -4.05 -0.74
C LYS A 246 15.22 -2.91 -1.69
N TYR A 247 13.94 -2.54 -1.75
CA TYR A 247 13.50 -1.39 -2.54
C TYR A 247 14.05 -0.06 -1.99
N LEU A 248 13.93 0.18 -0.68
CA LEU A 248 14.43 1.41 -0.04
C LEU A 248 15.95 1.57 -0.16
N GLU A 249 16.70 0.46 -0.17
CA GLU A 249 18.15 0.45 -0.35
C GLU A 249 18.60 0.64 -1.81
N SER A 250 17.82 0.17 -2.77
CA SER A 250 18.19 0.19 -4.20
C SER A 250 17.76 1.47 -4.93
N VAL A 251 16.67 2.10 -4.49
CA VAL A 251 16.18 3.36 -5.03
C VAL A 251 16.61 4.48 -4.10
N ASN A 252 17.07 5.61 -4.62
CA ASN A 252 17.39 6.81 -3.81
C ASN A 252 16.97 8.11 -4.52
N ASP A 253 15.99 7.99 -5.41
CA ASP A 253 15.44 9.09 -6.17
C ASP A 253 14.33 9.76 -5.34
N PRO A 254 14.44 11.06 -5.00
CA PRO A 254 13.40 11.77 -4.26
C PRO A 254 12.04 11.80 -5.00
N GLU A 255 12.01 11.72 -6.33
CA GLU A 255 10.75 11.71 -7.08
C GLU A 255 9.99 10.38 -6.92
N ASN A 256 10.67 9.32 -6.49
CA ASN A 256 10.07 8.03 -6.19
C ASN A 256 9.59 7.91 -4.74
N TRP A 257 9.27 9.02 -4.07
CA TRP A 257 8.86 8.99 -2.66
C TRP A 257 7.58 8.19 -2.36
N PRO A 258 6.54 8.09 -3.22
CA PRO A 258 5.32 7.37 -2.86
C PRO A 258 5.53 5.86 -2.56
N PRO A 259 6.19 5.05 -3.43
CA PRO A 259 6.48 3.66 -3.09
C PRO A 259 7.46 3.53 -1.92
N ARG A 260 8.42 4.45 -1.77
CA ARG A 260 9.34 4.47 -0.61
C ARG A 260 8.59 4.67 0.69
N HIS A 261 7.65 5.62 0.72
CA HIS A 261 6.75 5.86 1.84
C HIS A 261 5.99 4.57 2.20
N SER A 262 5.36 3.91 1.23
CA SER A 262 4.66 2.64 1.48
C SER A 262 5.58 1.55 2.03
N CYS A 263 6.84 1.47 1.58
CA CYS A 263 7.82 0.51 2.11
C CYS A 263 8.12 0.75 3.60
N VAL A 264 8.15 2.00 4.06
CA VAL A 264 8.32 2.28 5.50
C VAL A 264 7.16 1.71 6.30
N TRP A 265 5.93 1.85 5.83
CA TRP A 265 4.74 1.25 6.46
C TRP A 265 4.81 -0.28 6.50
N VAL A 266 5.22 -0.92 5.40
CA VAL A 266 5.40 -2.39 5.34
C VAL A 266 6.38 -2.85 6.41
N ILE A 267 7.55 -2.21 6.50
CA ILE A 267 8.58 -2.57 7.47
C ILE A 267 8.06 -2.34 8.90
N ALA A 268 7.51 -1.15 9.18
CA ALA A 268 7.08 -0.78 10.53
C ALA A 268 5.96 -1.69 11.09
N ARG A 269 5.09 -2.22 10.21
CA ARG A 269 4.00 -3.12 10.61
C ARG A 269 4.48 -4.45 11.17
N MET A 270 5.65 -4.91 10.73
CA MET A 270 6.22 -6.23 11.05
C MET A 270 7.65 -6.12 11.59
N ALA A 271 8.01 -4.94 12.12
CA ALA A 271 9.38 -4.60 12.46
C ALA A 271 9.89 -5.42 13.65
N GLU A 272 11.05 -6.04 13.46
CA GLU A 272 11.88 -6.57 14.53
C GLU A 272 12.92 -5.52 14.94
N GLN A 273 13.77 -5.83 15.93
CA GLN A 273 14.75 -4.88 16.47
C GLN A 273 15.67 -4.27 15.38
N ASP A 274 16.13 -5.08 14.43
CA ASP A 274 17.00 -4.64 13.32
C ASP A 274 16.25 -3.85 12.24
N ASP A 275 14.94 -4.01 12.14
CA ASP A 275 14.06 -3.20 11.30
C ASP A 275 13.87 -1.80 11.87
N TRP A 276 13.76 -1.66 13.20
CA TRP A 276 13.72 -0.33 13.82
C TRP A 276 15.02 0.45 13.62
N GLU A 277 16.18 -0.22 13.68
CA GLU A 277 17.45 0.41 13.32
C GLU A 277 17.49 0.84 11.85
N PHE A 278 16.88 0.05 10.96
CA PHE A 278 16.74 0.40 9.55
C PHE A 278 15.84 1.62 9.35
N ILE A 279 14.64 1.64 9.96
CA ILE A 279 13.72 2.78 9.93
C ILE A 279 14.39 4.03 10.49
N ALA A 280 15.17 3.92 11.57
CA ALA A 280 15.96 5.02 12.13
C ALA A 280 16.99 5.59 11.15
N ARG A 281 17.59 4.75 10.28
CA ARG A 281 18.46 5.24 9.20
C ARG A 281 17.66 5.93 8.10
N VAL A 282 16.49 5.39 7.72
CA VAL A 282 15.60 6.01 6.72
C VAL A 282 15.16 7.39 7.20
N ALA A 283 14.67 7.51 8.44
CA ALA A 283 14.30 8.77 9.07
C ALA A 283 15.39 9.86 8.95
N ARG A 284 16.67 9.49 9.15
CA ARG A 284 17.78 10.44 9.07
C ARG A 284 18.23 10.77 7.64
N ASN A 285 18.20 9.80 6.73
CA ASN A 285 18.98 9.84 5.50
C ASN A 285 18.16 9.75 4.21
N ASP A 286 16.85 9.45 4.28
CA ASP A 286 16.04 9.37 3.07
C ASP A 286 16.09 10.70 2.32
N PRO A 287 16.25 10.72 0.98
CA PRO A 287 16.33 11.95 0.22
C PRO A 287 15.04 12.75 0.27
N HIS A 288 13.88 12.11 0.46
CA HIS A 288 12.59 12.78 0.45
C HIS A 288 12.02 13.02 1.85
N GLU A 289 11.56 14.25 2.11
CA GLU A 289 11.05 14.70 3.41
C GLU A 289 9.89 13.83 3.93
N LYS A 290 8.85 13.60 3.12
CA LYS A 290 7.70 12.77 3.53
C LYS A 290 8.09 11.34 3.95
N VAL A 291 9.14 10.76 3.35
CA VAL A 291 9.59 9.41 3.72
C VAL A 291 10.32 9.47 5.07
N ARG A 292 11.11 10.51 5.32
CA ARG A 292 11.73 10.76 6.62
C ARG A 292 10.68 10.95 7.71
N GLU A 293 9.70 11.83 7.48
CA GLU A 293 8.59 12.10 8.41
C GLU A 293 7.81 10.82 8.76
N THR A 294 7.56 9.97 7.76
CA THR A 294 6.87 8.69 7.96
C THR A 294 7.70 7.71 8.79
N ALA A 295 9.01 7.65 8.55
CA ALA A 295 9.91 6.84 9.35
C ALA A 295 10.03 7.36 10.79
N GLU A 296 10.12 8.68 10.99
CA GLU A 296 10.12 9.32 12.30
C GLU A 296 8.81 9.06 13.06
N TYR A 297 7.68 9.18 12.37
CA TYR A 297 6.36 8.80 12.88
C TYR A 297 6.37 7.37 13.43
N HIS A 298 6.85 6.40 12.66
CA HIS A 298 6.85 5.00 13.09
C HIS A 298 7.85 4.73 14.22
N LEU A 299 8.98 5.42 14.28
CA LEU A 299 9.90 5.33 15.41
C LEU A 299 9.26 5.87 16.69
N LYS A 300 8.59 7.02 16.61
CA LYS A 300 7.84 7.56 17.74
C LYS A 300 6.74 6.58 18.15
N ALA A 301 6.00 6.04 17.18
CA ALA A 301 4.94 5.08 17.45
C ALA A 301 5.45 3.79 18.10
N SER A 302 6.63 3.30 17.70
CA SER A 302 7.26 2.10 18.29
C SER A 302 7.68 2.26 19.75
N SER A 303 7.80 3.51 20.23
CA SER A 303 8.15 3.80 21.63
C SER A 303 6.94 3.91 22.55
N ILE A 304 5.74 3.90 21.99
CA ILE A 304 4.48 3.86 22.75
C ILE A 304 4.40 2.48 23.38
N THR A 305 4.14 2.39 24.69
CA THR A 305 3.99 1.13 25.43
C THR A 305 2.57 0.90 25.91
N GLU A 306 1.63 1.77 25.55
CA GLU A 306 0.25 1.76 26.03
C GLU A 306 -0.72 1.68 24.85
N GLU A 307 -1.81 0.94 25.01
CA GLU A 307 -2.90 0.88 24.03
C GLU A 307 -3.69 2.20 24.05
N GLY A 308 -4.03 2.74 22.87
CA GLY A 308 -4.80 3.97 22.77
C GLY A 308 -5.04 4.44 21.33
N LEU A 309 -5.59 5.65 21.20
CA LEU A 309 -5.84 6.32 19.92
C LEU A 309 -4.69 7.28 19.57
N TYR A 310 -3.93 6.97 18.54
CA TYR A 310 -2.85 7.84 18.05
C TYR A 310 -3.40 8.98 17.20
N VAL A 311 -3.09 10.22 17.55
CA VAL A 311 -3.57 11.43 16.86
C VAL A 311 -2.81 11.61 15.54
N MET A 312 -3.49 11.39 14.42
CA MET A 312 -2.94 11.52 13.06
C MET A 312 -3.33 12.82 12.38
N GLU A 313 -4.55 13.30 12.62
CA GLU A 313 -5.04 14.59 12.15
C GLU A 313 -5.64 15.35 13.33
N LEU A 314 -5.48 16.66 13.30
CA LEU A 314 -6.02 17.57 14.29
C LEU A 314 -6.50 18.83 13.57
N ASP A 315 -7.79 19.13 13.69
CA ASP A 315 -8.36 20.38 13.22
C ASP A 315 -7.81 21.54 14.11
N PRO A 316 -7.11 22.53 13.54
CA PRO A 316 -6.51 23.61 14.31
C PRO A 316 -7.52 24.48 15.06
N ASP A 317 -8.79 24.50 14.65
CA ASP A 317 -9.86 25.29 15.28
C ASP A 317 -10.69 24.46 16.29
N SER A 318 -10.28 23.21 16.56
CA SER A 318 -10.98 22.29 17.48
C SER A 318 -10.78 22.59 18.96
N ALA A 319 -11.68 22.06 19.79
CA ALA A 319 -11.54 22.13 21.24
C ALA A 319 -10.29 21.39 21.74
N ALA A 320 -9.91 20.28 21.09
CA ALA A 320 -8.71 19.52 21.44
C ALA A 320 -7.43 20.31 21.12
N ALA A 321 -7.36 20.97 19.96
CA ALA A 321 -6.24 21.84 19.61
C ALA A 321 -6.11 23.01 20.60
N ALA A 322 -7.24 23.64 20.97
CA ALA A 322 -7.27 24.69 21.99
C ALA A 322 -6.82 24.19 23.38
N ALA A 323 -7.07 22.92 23.71
CA ALA A 323 -6.61 22.26 24.93
C ALA A 323 -5.13 21.85 24.88
N GLY A 324 -4.47 21.98 23.73
CA GLY A 324 -3.06 21.68 23.54
C GLY A 324 -2.75 20.25 23.14
N VAL A 325 -3.72 19.51 22.59
CA VAL A 325 -3.46 18.23 21.88
C VAL A 325 -2.58 18.50 20.67
N GLN A 326 -1.71 17.55 20.31
CA GLN A 326 -0.74 17.64 19.22
C GLN A 326 -0.77 16.38 18.36
N LEU A 327 -0.29 16.50 17.12
CA LEU A 327 -0.05 15.35 16.26
C LEU A 327 1.00 14.43 16.91
N GLY A 328 0.70 13.13 16.94
CA GLY A 328 1.55 12.11 17.56
C GLY A 328 1.41 11.97 19.08
N ASP A 329 0.39 12.59 19.68
CA ASP A 329 -0.11 12.15 20.99
C ASP A 329 -0.83 10.80 20.86
N VAL A 330 -0.85 10.02 21.95
CA VAL A 330 -1.70 8.83 22.08
C VAL A 330 -2.72 9.05 23.17
N ILE A 331 -3.98 9.18 22.82
CA ILE A 331 -5.05 9.33 23.81
C ILE A 331 -5.31 7.95 24.41
N LEU A 332 -5.02 7.83 25.70
CA LEU A 332 -5.22 6.58 26.45
C LEU A 332 -6.61 6.56 27.06
N THR A 333 -7.03 7.68 27.67
CA THR A 333 -8.36 7.77 28.27
C THR A 333 -9.04 9.10 28.02
N ALA A 334 -10.36 9.09 28.01
CA ALA A 334 -11.22 10.27 27.99
C ALA A 334 -12.41 10.07 28.91
N ALA A 335 -12.70 11.05 29.78
CA ALA A 335 -13.71 10.94 30.83
C ALA A 335 -13.53 9.68 31.72
N GLY A 336 -12.27 9.26 31.93
CA GLY A 336 -11.91 8.06 32.70
C GLY A 336 -12.21 6.72 32.01
N ARG A 337 -12.51 6.73 30.70
CA ARG A 337 -12.71 5.53 29.88
C ARG A 337 -11.56 5.35 28.91
N LEU A 338 -11.18 4.10 28.64
CA LEU A 338 -10.20 3.77 27.60
C LEU A 338 -10.70 4.29 26.24
N VAL A 339 -9.77 4.81 25.43
CA VAL A 339 -10.04 5.29 24.07
C VAL A 339 -9.24 4.43 23.11
N GLU A 340 -9.93 3.67 22.25
CA GLU A 340 -9.32 2.83 21.22
C GLU A 340 -9.52 3.46 19.84
N TYR A 341 -10.70 4.05 19.61
CA TYR A 341 -11.13 4.60 18.33
C TYR A 341 -11.60 6.05 18.46
N THR A 342 -11.74 6.73 17.32
CA THR A 342 -12.19 8.13 17.28
C THR A 342 -13.63 8.24 17.84
N GLU A 343 -14.45 7.23 17.61
CA GLU A 343 -15.83 7.13 18.06
C GLU A 343 -15.95 7.10 19.60
N ASP A 344 -14.90 6.68 20.32
CA ASP A 344 -14.92 6.64 21.79
C ASP A 344 -14.87 8.04 22.43
N ILE A 345 -14.36 9.03 21.68
CA ILE A 345 -14.31 10.43 22.10
C ILE A 345 -15.41 11.28 21.47
N GLU A 346 -16.05 10.79 20.42
CA GLU A 346 -17.21 11.43 19.82
C GLU A 346 -18.41 11.44 20.78
N GLY A 347 -19.06 12.60 20.92
CA GLY A 347 -20.25 12.75 21.75
C GLY A 347 -20.00 12.80 23.27
N LEU A 348 -18.74 12.79 23.72
CA LEU A 348 -18.42 13.10 25.11
C LEU A 348 -18.89 14.53 25.44
N THR A 349 -19.49 14.71 26.62
CA THR A 349 -19.99 16.02 27.07
C THR A 349 -18.86 16.81 27.72
N PRO A 350 -18.44 17.96 27.15
CA PRO A 350 -17.40 18.77 27.76
C PRO A 350 -17.87 19.48 29.04
N PRO A 351 -16.94 19.93 29.91
CA PRO A 351 -15.50 19.72 29.81
C PRO A 351 -15.12 18.27 30.10
N VAL A 352 -14.17 17.73 29.35
CA VAL A 352 -13.69 16.36 29.53
C VAL A 352 -12.20 16.33 29.76
N VAL A 353 -11.78 15.56 30.77
CA VAL A 353 -10.37 15.27 31.00
C VAL A 353 -9.97 14.11 30.10
N ILE A 354 -8.93 14.31 29.30
CA ILE A 354 -8.26 13.28 28.53
C ILE A 354 -6.86 13.05 29.12
N THR A 355 -6.45 11.79 29.19
CA THR A 355 -5.07 11.41 29.51
C THR A 355 -4.42 10.91 28.24
N LEU A 356 -3.30 11.51 27.85
CA LEU A 356 -2.54 11.14 26.66
C LEU A 356 -1.08 10.81 26.99
N LEU A 357 -0.45 10.01 26.14
CA LEU A 357 0.99 9.78 26.12
C LEU A 357 1.62 10.74 25.10
N ARG A 358 2.51 11.61 25.56
CA ARG A 358 3.32 12.53 24.74
C ARG A 358 4.78 12.33 25.06
N ASP A 359 5.56 11.93 24.07
CA ASP A 359 7.01 11.73 24.18
C ASP A 359 7.39 10.85 25.40
N GLY A 360 6.60 9.80 25.64
CA GLY A 360 6.78 8.85 26.75
C GLY A 360 6.28 9.33 28.12
N ALA A 361 5.70 10.54 28.21
CA ALA A 361 5.13 11.08 29.44
C ALA A 361 3.59 11.12 29.37
N LEU A 362 2.94 10.82 30.50
CA LEU A 362 1.49 11.00 30.65
C LEU A 362 1.16 12.48 30.88
N VAL A 363 0.19 12.99 30.12
CA VAL A 363 -0.31 14.36 30.21
C VAL A 363 -1.82 14.32 30.32
N ASP A 364 -2.35 14.97 31.36
CA ASP A 364 -3.79 15.19 31.50
C ASP A 364 -4.14 16.57 30.93
N LEU A 365 -5.08 16.61 29.99
CA LEU A 365 -5.61 17.84 29.40
C LEU A 365 -7.11 17.93 29.66
N THR A 366 -7.60 19.14 29.93
CA THR A 366 -9.05 19.42 30.02
C THR A 366 -9.50 20.04 28.71
N VAL A 367 -10.30 19.30 27.95
CA VAL A 367 -10.88 19.77 26.69
C VAL A 367 -12.22 20.46 26.98
N GLY A 368 -12.36 21.68 26.47
CA GLY A 368 -13.54 22.52 26.67
C GLY A 368 -14.67 22.22 25.68
N ASP A 369 -15.67 23.11 25.65
CA ASP A 369 -16.81 23.01 24.74
C ASP A 369 -16.37 23.10 23.27
N GLY A 370 -16.97 22.27 22.41
CA GLY A 370 -16.73 22.26 20.97
C GLY A 370 -16.54 20.86 20.42
N ASP A 371 -16.27 20.78 19.12
CA ASP A 371 -15.87 19.53 18.47
C ASP A 371 -14.44 19.17 18.86
N MET A 372 -14.18 17.87 19.05
CA MET A 372 -12.84 17.37 19.35
C MET A 372 -11.90 17.57 18.16
N GLY A 373 -12.40 17.43 16.92
CA GLY A 373 -11.60 17.63 15.71
C GLY A 373 -10.35 16.75 15.62
N ILE A 374 -10.39 15.57 16.24
CA ILE A 374 -9.31 14.57 16.22
C ILE A 374 -9.67 13.49 15.23
N LYS A 375 -8.73 13.08 14.37
CA LYS A 375 -8.78 11.76 13.74
C LYS A 375 -7.54 10.98 14.11
N GLY A 376 -7.74 9.73 14.49
CA GLY A 376 -6.66 8.87 14.89
C GLY A 376 -6.79 7.45 14.39
N MET A 377 -5.76 6.68 14.70
CA MET A 377 -5.69 5.25 14.44
C MET A 377 -5.52 4.52 15.76
N HIS A 378 -6.26 3.43 15.95
CA HIS A 378 -6.08 2.53 17.08
C HIS A 378 -4.66 1.97 17.06
N VAL A 379 -3.95 2.10 18.18
CA VAL A 379 -2.65 1.47 18.40
C VAL A 379 -2.88 0.23 19.26
N PRO A 380 -2.89 -0.97 18.67
CA PRO A 380 -3.08 -2.20 19.44
C PRO A 380 -1.87 -2.46 20.34
N PRO A 381 -2.04 -3.23 21.41
CA PRO A 381 -0.98 -3.56 22.34
C PRO A 381 0.13 -4.46 21.75
N ALA A 382 0.01 -4.84 20.47
CA ALA A 382 0.98 -5.68 19.76
C ALA A 382 2.10 -4.89 19.05
N PHE A 383 1.99 -3.56 18.90
CA PHE A 383 3.15 -2.72 18.57
C PHE A 383 4.19 -2.67 19.71
N LEU A 384 3.86 -3.29 20.86
CA LEU A 384 4.51 -3.08 22.16
C LEU A 384 5.44 -4.24 22.59
N LYS A 385 6.03 -4.99 21.65
CA LYS A 385 6.94 -6.12 21.99
C LYS A 385 8.28 -6.07 21.31
#